data_AF-A0A8T1WBT1-F1
#
_entry.id   AF-A0A8T1WBT1-F1
#
_cell.length_a   1.000
_cell.length_b   1.000
_cell.length_c   1.000
_cell.angle_alpha   90.00
_cell.angle_beta   90.00
_cell.angle_gamma   90.00
#
_symmetry.space_group_name_H-M   'P 1'
#
loop_
_entity.id
_entity.type
_entity.pdbx_description
1 polymer ?
#
loop_
_entity_poly.entity_id
_entity_poly.type
_entity_poly.pdbx_seq_one_letter_code
_entity_poly.pdbx_strand_id
1 'polypeptide(L)'
;MKAETAISDLLMKCEEQGVQLPENPWQALREAITALRNTKHHALGYLQIPKAFDQLKSEFPKSADGVTVTTAAASPRVVRRQKRTLMQDMPKRSRRNTILDSYSDSDESSGGQSGLANALSPVASSKKKTKHPKKSRIQEQVEATPAERGENQPLVDQLVLLGEYEMHHGHAQRGISRMRAAKEIRDSRIVITSGAQAKQLDRVGPGVATKIDQLLNEGLAAALSEYDGDGEALPVTK
;
A
#
# COMPACT_ATOMS: atom_id res chain seq x y z
N MET A 1 -3.13 7.71 -33.43
CA MET A 1 -4.06 6.74 -32.81
C MET A 1 -4.22 7.11 -31.35
N LYS A 2 -5.45 7.33 -30.88
CA LYS A 2 -5.73 7.51 -29.45
C LYS A 2 -5.67 6.12 -28.77
N ALA A 3 -5.29 6.06 -27.50
CA ALA A 3 -5.16 4.78 -26.80
C ALA A 3 -6.51 4.05 -26.69
N GLU A 4 -7.60 4.81 -26.46
CA GLU A 4 -8.97 4.29 -26.37
C GLU A 4 -9.41 3.61 -27.66
N THR A 5 -9.18 4.23 -28.82
CA THR A 5 -9.54 3.64 -30.11
C THR A 5 -8.76 2.34 -30.38
N ALA A 6 -7.49 2.28 -29.99
CA ALA A 6 -6.67 1.08 -30.16
C ALA A 6 -7.12 -0.08 -29.24
N ILE A 7 -7.65 0.22 -28.06
CA ILE A 7 -8.21 -0.79 -27.14
C ILE A 7 -9.51 -1.34 -27.71
N SER A 8 -10.43 -0.47 -28.14
CA SER A 8 -11.70 -0.89 -28.75
C SER A 8 -11.46 -1.72 -30.02
N ASP A 9 -10.56 -1.28 -30.90
CA ASP A 9 -10.19 -2.03 -32.12
C ASP A 9 -9.59 -3.41 -31.81
N LEU A 10 -8.83 -3.54 -30.72
CA LEU A 10 -8.26 -4.81 -30.30
C LEU A 10 -9.33 -5.76 -29.76
N LEU A 11 -10.24 -5.26 -28.91
CA LEU A 11 -11.32 -6.05 -28.33
C LEU A 11 -12.29 -6.54 -29.41
N MET A 12 -12.65 -5.69 -30.37
CA MET A 12 -13.47 -6.10 -31.52
C MET A 12 -12.81 -7.24 -32.32
N LYS A 13 -11.49 -7.18 -32.55
CA LYS A 13 -10.76 -8.25 -33.25
C LYS A 13 -10.72 -9.56 -32.45
N CYS A 14 -10.63 -9.47 -31.12
CA CYS A 14 -10.73 -10.65 -30.24
C CYS A 14 -12.09 -11.32 -30.36
N GLU A 15 -13.17 -10.53 -30.39
CA GLU A 15 -14.53 -11.03 -30.60
C GLU A 15 -14.71 -11.67 -31.98
N GLU A 16 -14.27 -10.99 -33.05
CA GLU A 16 -14.36 -11.49 -34.43
C GLU A 16 -13.63 -12.83 -34.63
N GLN A 17 -12.47 -13.02 -34.02
CA GLN A 17 -11.71 -14.27 -34.14
C GLN A 17 -12.07 -15.32 -33.08
N GLY A 18 -12.92 -14.97 -32.11
CA GLY A 18 -13.34 -15.85 -31.03
C GLY A 18 -12.24 -16.17 -30.03
N VAL A 19 -11.39 -15.19 -29.70
CA VAL A 19 -10.43 -15.27 -28.60
C VAL A 19 -11.21 -15.14 -27.29
N GLN A 20 -11.12 -16.14 -26.40
CA GLN A 20 -11.86 -16.13 -25.13
C GLN A 20 -11.16 -15.24 -24.11
N LEU A 21 -11.49 -13.96 -24.15
CA LEU A 21 -11.10 -13.03 -23.10
C LEU A 21 -11.81 -13.41 -21.78
N PRO A 22 -11.23 -13.06 -20.62
CA PRO A 22 -11.85 -13.28 -19.32
C PRO A 22 -13.30 -12.75 -19.26
N GLU A 23 -14.20 -13.50 -18.63
CA GLU A 23 -15.63 -13.15 -18.50
C GLU A 23 -15.85 -11.83 -17.77
N ASN A 24 -14.93 -11.45 -16.88
CA ASN A 24 -14.96 -10.17 -16.21
C ASN A 24 -14.49 -9.04 -17.15
N PRO A 25 -15.35 -8.03 -17.44
CA PRO A 25 -15.03 -6.97 -18.40
C PRO A 25 -13.83 -6.11 -17.99
N TRP A 26 -13.63 -5.90 -16.68
CA TRP A 26 -12.47 -5.17 -16.18
C TRP A 26 -11.17 -5.96 -16.35
N GLN A 27 -11.21 -7.27 -16.20
CA GLN A 27 -10.05 -8.13 -16.39
C GLN A 27 -9.67 -8.20 -17.88
N ALA A 28 -10.65 -8.38 -18.77
CA ALA A 28 -10.43 -8.33 -20.23
C ALA A 28 -9.79 -7.00 -20.66
N LEU A 29 -10.27 -5.88 -20.11
CA LEU A 29 -9.71 -4.56 -20.37
C LEU A 29 -8.26 -4.44 -19.90
N ARG A 30 -7.95 -4.95 -18.70
CA ARG A 30 -6.57 -4.94 -18.15
C ARG A 30 -5.61 -5.75 -19.02
N GLU A 31 -6.02 -6.93 -19.49
CA GLU A 31 -5.19 -7.76 -20.37
C GLU A 31 -4.96 -7.09 -21.72
N ALA A 32 -6.00 -6.52 -22.33
CA ALA A 32 -5.88 -5.77 -23.58
C ALA A 32 -4.92 -4.58 -23.47
N ILE A 33 -5.00 -3.80 -22.37
CA ILE A 33 -4.07 -2.70 -22.10
C ILE A 33 -2.64 -3.22 -21.93
N THR A 34 -2.48 -4.36 -21.25
CA THR A 34 -1.17 -4.97 -20.99
C THR A 34 -0.52 -5.45 -22.29
N ALA A 35 -1.26 -6.17 -23.14
CA ALA A 35 -0.81 -6.61 -24.46
C ALA A 35 -0.40 -5.43 -25.36
N LEU A 36 -1.19 -4.34 -25.38
CA LEU A 36 -0.86 -3.14 -26.15
C LEU A 36 0.40 -2.42 -25.66
N ARG A 37 0.65 -2.43 -24.34
CA ARG A 37 1.86 -1.84 -23.76
C ARG A 37 3.10 -2.66 -24.09
N ASN A 38 2.99 -3.98 -24.04
CA ASN A 38 4.09 -4.91 -24.33
C ASN A 38 4.48 -4.91 -25.81
N THR A 39 3.53 -4.65 -26.70
CA THR A 39 3.73 -4.66 -28.16
C THR A 39 3.97 -3.27 -28.76
N LYS A 40 4.13 -2.24 -27.92
CA LYS A 40 4.41 -0.88 -28.37
C LYS A 40 5.76 -0.80 -29.08
N HIS A 41 5.79 -0.17 -30.25
CA HIS A 41 7.03 0.04 -30.98
C HIS A 41 7.90 1.09 -30.25
N HIS A 42 9.02 0.67 -29.66
CA HIS A 42 9.88 1.57 -28.87
C HIS A 42 10.46 2.74 -29.66
N ALA A 43 10.70 2.58 -30.98
CA ALA A 43 11.30 3.62 -31.81
C ALA A 43 10.28 4.63 -32.39
N LEU A 44 9.00 4.26 -32.52
CA LEU A 44 7.98 5.12 -33.16
C LEU A 44 6.80 5.44 -32.23
N GLY A 45 6.73 4.84 -31.05
CA GLY A 45 5.70 5.10 -30.05
C GLY A 45 4.30 4.59 -30.38
N TYR A 46 4.10 3.98 -31.56
CA TYR A 46 2.81 3.46 -31.98
C TYR A 46 2.46 2.11 -31.32
N LEU A 47 1.18 1.95 -31.00
CA LEU A 47 0.60 0.70 -30.51
C LEU A 47 0.42 -0.28 -31.68
N GLN A 48 0.88 -1.51 -31.52
CA GLN A 48 0.79 -2.53 -32.58
C GLN A 48 -0.36 -3.49 -32.28
N ILE A 49 -1.57 -3.13 -32.73
CA ILE A 49 -2.79 -3.94 -32.54
C ILE A 49 -2.60 -5.39 -33.03
N PRO A 50 -2.00 -5.67 -34.21
CA PRO A 50 -1.83 -7.05 -34.68
C PRO A 50 -0.96 -7.91 -33.75
N LYS A 51 0.14 -7.35 -33.23
CA LYS A 51 1.01 -8.10 -32.31
C LYS A 51 0.39 -8.28 -30.93
N ALA A 52 -0.35 -7.28 -30.45
CA ALA A 52 -1.12 -7.40 -29.21
C ALA A 52 -2.18 -8.49 -29.32
N PHE A 53 -2.83 -8.58 -30.49
CA PHE A 53 -3.78 -9.63 -30.79
C PHE A 53 -3.13 -11.01 -30.81
N ASP A 54 -1.98 -11.18 -31.48
CA ASP A 54 -1.24 -12.45 -31.50
C ASP A 54 -0.82 -12.88 -30.08
N GLN A 55 -0.45 -11.94 -29.23
CA GLN A 55 -0.15 -12.20 -27.82
C GLN A 55 -1.38 -12.72 -27.07
N LEU A 56 -2.53 -12.03 -27.19
CA LEU A 56 -3.77 -12.47 -26.55
C LEU A 56 -4.27 -13.82 -27.09
N LYS A 57 -4.08 -14.09 -28.37
CA LYS A 57 -4.41 -15.39 -28.99
C LYS A 57 -3.53 -16.53 -28.46
N SER A 58 -2.27 -16.24 -28.12
CA SER A 58 -1.37 -17.21 -27.49
C SER A 58 -1.74 -17.48 -26.03
N GLU A 59 -2.24 -16.48 -25.31
CA GLU A 59 -2.62 -16.59 -23.89
C GLU A 59 -4.03 -17.18 -23.72
N PHE A 60 -4.93 -16.91 -24.67
CA PHE A 60 -6.33 -17.35 -24.68
C PHE A 60 -6.68 -18.04 -26.00
N PRO A 61 -6.15 -19.24 -26.27
CA PRO A 61 -6.49 -19.97 -27.48
C PRO A 61 -8.00 -20.28 -27.50
N LYS A 62 -8.57 -20.29 -28.71
CA LYS A 62 -9.95 -20.68 -28.95
C LYS A 62 -10.12 -22.15 -28.53
N SER A 63 -10.79 -22.40 -27.39
CA SER A 63 -11.12 -23.75 -26.97
C SER A 63 -12.21 -24.30 -27.88
N ALA A 64 -11.82 -25.22 -28.76
CA ALA A 64 -12.75 -26.18 -29.32
C ALA A 64 -13.02 -27.20 -28.20
N ASP A 65 -14.28 -27.25 -27.77
CA ASP A 65 -14.88 -28.14 -26.78
C ASP A 65 -14.52 -27.93 -25.31
N GLY A 66 -15.58 -27.83 -24.50
CA GLY A 66 -15.53 -27.61 -23.07
C GLY A 66 -14.93 -28.79 -22.33
N VAL A 67 -13.78 -28.56 -21.69
CA VAL A 67 -13.29 -29.31 -20.55
C VAL A 67 -12.55 -28.34 -19.63
N THR A 68 -13.00 -28.28 -18.38
CA THR A 68 -12.27 -27.73 -17.24
C THR A 68 -10.93 -28.45 -17.07
N VAL A 69 -9.79 -27.76 -17.21
CA VAL A 69 -8.55 -28.18 -16.54
C VAL A 69 -7.77 -26.96 -16.03
N THR A 70 -7.50 -27.06 -14.75
CA THR A 70 -6.59 -26.32 -13.88
C THR A 70 -5.14 -26.22 -14.38
N THR A 71 -4.52 -25.09 -14.05
CA THR A 71 -3.10 -24.91 -13.71
C THR A 71 -2.03 -25.47 -14.65
N ALA A 72 -1.26 -24.57 -15.27
CA ALA A 72 0.14 -24.83 -15.57
C ALA A 72 0.97 -23.56 -15.34
N ALA A 73 1.90 -23.68 -14.40
CA ALA A 73 2.87 -22.67 -14.00
C ALA A 73 3.80 -22.28 -15.15
N ALA A 74 4.03 -20.97 -15.30
CA ALA A 74 5.18 -20.44 -16.03
C ALA A 74 5.89 -19.41 -15.15
N SER A 75 7.05 -19.81 -14.65
CA SER A 75 7.93 -19.06 -13.76
C SER A 75 8.22 -17.63 -14.21
N PRO A 76 8.32 -16.64 -13.31
CA PRO A 76 8.83 -15.33 -13.67
C PRO A 76 10.33 -15.44 -13.95
N ARG A 77 10.71 -15.31 -15.23
CA ARG A 77 12.10 -15.17 -15.64
C ARG A 77 12.63 -13.83 -15.11
N VAL A 78 13.37 -13.90 -14.00
CA VAL A 78 14.13 -12.79 -13.42
C VAL A 78 15.08 -12.21 -14.47
N VAL A 79 14.69 -11.08 -15.07
CA VAL A 79 15.62 -10.28 -15.86
C VAL A 79 16.35 -9.33 -14.90
N ARG A 80 17.57 -9.76 -14.56
CA ARG A 80 18.60 -9.03 -13.83
C ARG A 80 18.75 -7.61 -14.39
N ARG A 81 18.19 -6.61 -13.71
CA ARG A 81 18.43 -5.19 -13.99
C ARG A 81 19.93 -4.90 -13.84
N GLN A 82 20.58 -4.58 -14.95
CA GLN A 82 21.97 -4.12 -14.96
C GLN A 82 22.07 -2.78 -14.22
N LYS A 83 22.90 -2.77 -13.16
CA LYS A 83 23.38 -1.55 -12.49
C LYS A 83 24.11 -0.68 -13.52
N ARG A 84 23.54 0.46 -13.90
CA ARG A 84 24.33 1.58 -14.43
C ARG A 84 24.80 2.41 -13.24
N THR A 85 26.09 2.26 -12.93
CA THR A 85 26.88 3.21 -12.16
C THR A 85 26.99 4.50 -12.95
N LEU A 86 26.33 5.57 -12.48
CA LEU A 86 26.67 6.94 -12.86
C LEU A 86 27.03 7.67 -11.58
N MET A 87 28.26 7.41 -11.11
CA MET A 87 28.95 8.30 -10.20
C MET A 87 29.51 9.42 -11.07
N GLN A 88 28.93 10.62 -11.00
CA GLN A 88 29.69 11.86 -11.08
C GLN A 88 28.78 13.06 -10.77
N ASP A 89 29.33 13.93 -9.92
CA ASP A 89 28.88 15.26 -9.53
C ASP A 89 27.59 15.42 -8.72
N MET A 90 27.78 15.45 -7.39
CA MET A 90 27.20 16.55 -6.61
C MET A 90 28.10 16.98 -5.43
N PRO A 91 28.31 18.31 -5.24
CA PRO A 91 29.15 18.84 -4.18
C PRO A 91 28.48 18.74 -2.79
N LYS A 92 29.30 18.34 -1.81
CA LYS A 92 28.96 18.17 -0.39
C LYS A 92 28.44 19.48 0.21
N ARG A 93 27.15 19.55 0.55
CA ARG A 93 26.62 20.66 1.34
C ARG A 93 26.73 20.34 2.84
N SER A 94 27.64 21.08 3.46
CA SER A 94 27.94 21.20 4.88
C SER A 94 26.70 21.14 5.78
N ARG A 95 26.62 20.12 6.63
CA ARG A 95 25.80 20.15 7.86
C ARG A 95 26.66 20.78 8.96
N ARG A 96 26.29 21.98 9.37
CA ARG A 96 26.67 22.55 10.66
C ARG A 96 25.41 23.11 11.30
N ASN A 97 25.21 22.74 12.56
CA ASN A 97 24.65 23.50 13.68
C ASN A 97 24.11 22.47 14.70
N THR A 98 24.93 22.07 15.68
CA THR A 98 25.20 22.71 16.99
C THR A 98 24.16 22.36 18.05
N ILE A 99 24.53 21.35 18.86
CA ILE A 99 24.56 21.33 20.34
C ILE A 99 23.56 22.25 21.05
N LEU A 100 22.70 21.64 21.88
CA LEU A 100 22.47 22.15 23.23
C LEU A 100 22.19 20.99 24.18
N ASP A 101 23.21 20.66 24.98
CA ASP A 101 23.05 19.97 26.25
C ASP A 101 22.24 20.85 27.20
N SER A 102 21.30 20.26 27.94
CA SER A 102 20.76 20.89 29.14
C SER A 102 20.65 19.83 30.22
N TYR A 103 21.74 19.74 30.98
CA TYR A 103 21.77 19.18 32.32
C TYR A 103 20.97 20.14 33.20
N SER A 104 19.88 19.65 33.79
CA SER A 104 19.10 20.39 34.78
C SER A 104 19.09 19.58 36.07
N ASP A 105 20.15 19.78 36.85
CA ASP A 105 20.14 19.58 38.31
C ASP A 105 19.40 20.77 38.94
N SER A 106 18.46 20.50 39.85
CA SER A 106 18.21 21.31 41.06
C SER A 106 17.06 20.71 41.89
N ASP A 107 17.47 20.15 43.03
CA ASP A 107 17.02 20.46 44.39
C ASP A 107 15.59 20.10 44.87
N GLU A 108 15.58 19.10 45.77
CA GLU A 108 15.16 19.22 47.18
C GLU A 108 13.88 20.01 47.52
N SER A 109 12.81 19.31 47.93
CA SER A 109 12.27 19.48 49.30
C SER A 109 11.19 18.46 49.67
N SER A 110 11.56 17.61 50.63
CA SER A 110 10.89 17.37 51.91
C SER A 110 9.35 17.23 51.99
N GLY A 111 8.94 16.02 52.38
CA GLY A 111 7.70 15.75 53.11
C GLY A 111 7.80 14.40 53.82
N GLY A 112 8.19 14.41 55.08
CA GLY A 112 8.62 13.23 55.83
C GLY A 112 7.52 12.27 56.29
N GLN A 113 7.95 11.09 56.73
CA GLN A 113 7.51 10.48 57.99
C GLN A 113 8.42 9.32 58.39
N SER A 114 8.83 9.34 59.65
CA SER A 114 9.54 8.27 60.35
C SER A 114 8.64 7.06 60.57
N GLY A 115 9.19 5.86 60.56
CA GLY A 115 8.58 4.73 61.28
C GLY A 115 8.85 3.36 60.70
N LEU A 116 9.88 2.71 61.23
CA LEU A 116 9.93 1.29 61.58
C LEU A 116 9.63 0.24 60.49
N ALA A 117 10.71 -0.49 60.18
CA ALA A 117 10.80 -1.87 59.72
C ALA A 117 9.48 -2.65 59.61
N ASN A 118 9.20 -3.14 58.40
CA ASN A 118 8.84 -4.54 58.29
C ASN A 118 9.36 -5.15 56.99
N ALA A 119 10.13 -6.21 57.17
CA ALA A 119 10.57 -7.12 56.14
C ALA A 119 9.38 -7.82 55.49
N LEU A 120 9.60 -8.29 54.26
CA LEU A 120 8.89 -9.30 53.46
C LEU A 120 8.49 -8.77 52.06
N SER A 121 9.48 -8.75 51.16
CA SER A 121 9.30 -9.32 49.83
C SER A 121 9.53 -10.84 49.95
N PRO A 122 8.93 -11.72 49.13
CA PRO A 122 8.76 -11.51 47.69
C PRO A 122 7.43 -12.06 47.11
N VAL A 123 7.02 -11.51 45.97
CA VAL A 123 6.77 -12.29 44.74
C VAL A 123 6.75 -11.25 43.63
N ALA A 124 7.87 -11.18 42.92
CA ALA A 124 7.90 -10.59 41.59
C ALA A 124 7.05 -11.48 40.69
N SER A 125 5.75 -11.19 40.62
CA SER A 125 4.97 -11.55 39.46
C SER A 125 5.53 -10.72 38.31
N SER A 126 6.57 -11.26 37.68
CA SER A 126 7.04 -10.88 36.36
C SER A 126 5.93 -11.16 35.35
N LYS A 127 4.83 -10.40 35.44
CA LYS A 127 3.94 -10.18 34.30
C LYS A 127 4.80 -9.45 33.31
N LYS A 128 5.40 -10.24 32.41
CA LYS A 128 6.00 -9.83 31.15
C LYS A 128 5.02 -8.85 30.52
N LYS A 129 5.22 -7.54 30.77
CA LYS A 129 4.51 -6.48 30.06
C LYS A 129 4.85 -6.76 28.60
N THR A 130 3.92 -7.36 27.89
CA THR A 130 3.91 -7.36 26.44
C THR A 130 4.08 -5.89 26.07
N LYS A 131 5.29 -5.52 25.64
CA LYS A 131 5.56 -4.18 25.12
C LYS A 131 4.65 -4.07 23.90
N HIS A 132 3.45 -3.53 24.09
CA HIS A 132 2.63 -3.11 22.97
C HIS A 132 3.53 -2.17 22.15
N PRO A 133 3.66 -2.40 20.85
CA PRO A 133 4.39 -1.47 20.00
C PRO A 133 3.82 -0.08 20.27
N LYS A 134 4.70 0.89 20.60
CA LYS A 134 4.26 2.24 20.92
C LYS A 134 3.50 2.77 19.70
N LYS A 135 2.21 3.08 19.87
CA LYS A 135 1.40 3.73 18.84
C LYS A 135 2.12 4.96 18.32
N SER A 136 2.02 5.23 17.02
CA SER A 136 2.64 6.43 16.46
C SER A 136 1.91 7.66 17.00
N ARG A 137 2.61 8.80 17.19
CA ARG A 137 1.97 10.05 17.62
C ARG A 137 0.82 10.46 16.70
N ILE A 138 0.90 10.12 15.41
CA ILE A 138 -0.14 10.42 14.43
C ILE A 138 -1.37 9.54 14.68
N GLN A 139 -1.16 8.26 15.00
CA GLN A 139 -2.25 7.33 15.36
C GLN A 139 -3.04 7.83 16.56
N GLU A 140 -2.33 8.17 17.64
CA GLU A 140 -2.96 8.64 18.87
C GLU A 140 -3.76 9.90 18.61
N GLN A 141 -3.25 10.81 17.77
CA GLN A 141 -4.02 11.96 17.35
C GLN A 141 -5.30 11.56 16.61
N VAL A 142 -5.21 10.68 15.60
CA VAL A 142 -6.38 10.25 14.81
C VAL A 142 -7.45 9.59 15.68
N GLU A 143 -7.06 8.70 16.59
CA GLU A 143 -7.98 7.97 17.47
C GLU A 143 -8.55 8.81 18.62
N ALA A 144 -7.84 9.86 19.08
CA ALA A 144 -8.27 10.65 20.23
C ALA A 144 -9.52 11.50 19.98
N THR A 145 -9.82 11.80 18.72
CA THR A 145 -10.96 12.64 18.33
C THR A 145 -11.73 11.99 17.19
N PRO A 146 -13.07 11.97 17.25
CA PRO A 146 -13.87 11.49 16.13
C PRO A 146 -13.76 12.41 14.90
N ALA A 147 -14.15 11.89 13.74
CA ALA A 147 -14.24 12.65 12.50
C ALA A 147 -15.25 13.80 12.60
N GLU A 148 -14.92 14.94 12.00
CA GLU A 148 -15.84 16.08 11.91
C GLU A 148 -17.16 15.68 11.22
N ARG A 149 -17.09 14.73 10.27
CA ARG A 149 -18.22 14.06 9.65
C ARG A 149 -18.28 12.60 10.11
N GLY A 150 -19.38 12.22 10.77
CA GLY A 150 -19.58 10.84 11.24
C GLY A 150 -19.52 9.80 10.12
N GLU A 151 -19.91 10.17 8.90
CA GLU A 151 -19.84 9.30 7.70
C GLU A 151 -18.39 8.93 7.32
N ASN A 152 -17.42 9.78 7.65
CA ASN A 152 -16.01 9.53 7.37
C ASN A 152 -15.35 8.62 8.42
N GLN A 153 -15.95 8.47 9.62
CA GLN A 153 -15.39 7.67 10.71
C GLN A 153 -15.00 6.24 10.31
N PRO A 154 -15.87 5.44 9.65
CA PRO A 154 -15.49 4.07 9.27
C PRO A 154 -14.31 4.04 8.30
N LEU A 155 -14.21 5.01 7.38
CA LEU A 155 -13.09 5.11 6.46
C LEU A 155 -11.79 5.48 7.19
N VAL A 156 -11.87 6.39 8.17
CA VAL A 156 -10.72 6.78 9.02
C VAL A 156 -10.22 5.57 9.81
N ASP A 157 -11.11 4.83 10.44
CA ASP A 157 -10.77 3.64 11.24
C ASP A 157 -10.08 2.57 10.37
N GLN A 158 -10.62 2.32 9.16
CA GLN A 158 -10.03 1.39 8.22
C GLN A 158 -8.63 1.83 7.74
N LEU A 159 -8.43 3.12 7.47
CA LEU A 159 -7.11 3.65 7.08
C LEU A 159 -6.08 3.54 8.21
N VAL A 160 -6.50 3.72 9.46
CA VAL A 160 -5.63 3.54 10.64
C VAL A 160 -5.19 2.09 10.75
N LEU A 161 -6.13 1.14 10.72
CA LEU A 161 -5.83 -0.31 10.77
C LEU A 161 -4.92 -0.74 9.63
N LEU A 162 -5.25 -0.30 8.42
CA LEU A 162 -4.48 -0.60 7.21
C LEU A 162 -3.07 0.03 7.27
N GLY A 163 -2.92 1.19 7.90
CA GLY A 163 -1.65 1.85 8.11
C GLY A 163 -0.78 1.15 9.16
N GLU A 164 -1.37 0.73 10.27
CA GLU A 164 -0.70 -0.06 11.30
C GLU A 164 -0.17 -1.37 10.73
N TYR A 165 -1.01 -2.09 9.99
CA TYR A 165 -0.63 -3.32 9.34
C TYR A 165 0.61 -3.11 8.46
N GLU A 166 0.61 -2.09 7.59
CA GLU A 166 1.78 -1.78 6.77
C GLU A 166 3.03 -1.44 7.57
N MET A 167 2.89 -0.71 8.67
CA MET A 167 4.02 -0.40 9.53
C MET A 167 4.64 -1.66 10.14
N HIS A 168 3.80 -2.64 10.49
CA HIS A 168 4.24 -3.93 11.02
C HIS A 168 4.89 -4.84 9.96
N HIS A 169 4.51 -4.71 8.68
CA HIS A 169 4.99 -5.56 7.57
C HIS A 169 6.13 -4.91 6.76
N GLY A 170 6.88 -3.98 7.35
CA GLY A 170 8.05 -3.36 6.71
C GLY A 170 7.72 -2.25 5.70
N HIS A 171 6.46 -1.86 5.58
CA HIS A 171 5.98 -0.77 4.71
C HIS A 171 5.71 0.52 5.48
N ALA A 172 6.59 0.88 6.42
CA ALA A 172 6.40 2.00 7.34
C ALA A 172 6.05 3.34 6.67
N GLN A 173 6.67 3.68 5.53
CA GLN A 173 6.38 4.94 4.83
C GLN A 173 4.96 4.98 4.25
N ARG A 174 4.46 3.84 3.75
CA ARG A 174 3.10 3.72 3.25
C ARG A 174 2.10 3.82 4.41
N GLY A 175 2.39 3.12 5.52
CA GLY A 175 1.55 3.18 6.71
C GLY A 175 1.47 4.59 7.32
N ILE A 176 2.59 5.30 7.42
CA ILE A 176 2.60 6.71 7.85
C ILE A 176 1.78 7.59 6.89
N SER A 177 1.85 7.34 5.59
CA SER A 177 1.07 8.09 4.60
C SER A 177 -0.43 7.83 4.76
N ARG A 178 -0.84 6.58 5.04
CA ARG A 178 -2.23 6.22 5.35
C ARG A 178 -2.73 6.93 6.61
N MET A 179 -1.91 6.98 7.67
CA MET A 179 -2.26 7.69 8.91
C MET A 179 -2.39 9.20 8.72
N ARG A 180 -1.53 9.81 7.91
CA ARG A 180 -1.64 11.25 7.59
C ARG A 180 -2.91 11.55 6.80
N ALA A 181 -3.27 10.68 5.85
CA ALA A 181 -4.52 10.81 5.12
C ALA A 181 -5.75 10.61 6.03
N ALA A 182 -5.71 9.62 6.93
CA ALA A 182 -6.77 9.40 7.92
C ALA A 182 -7.00 10.65 8.77
N LYS A 183 -5.93 11.31 9.23
CA LYS A 183 -6.01 12.58 9.96
C LYS A 183 -6.69 13.67 9.13
N GLU A 184 -6.30 13.81 7.86
CA GLU A 184 -6.83 14.84 6.96
C GLU A 184 -8.32 14.61 6.64
N ILE A 185 -8.73 13.36 6.41
CA ILE A 185 -10.13 12.99 6.16
C ILE A 185 -11.00 13.23 7.39
N ARG A 186 -10.46 12.92 8.57
CA ARG A 186 -11.10 13.19 9.86
C ARG A 186 -11.34 14.68 10.08
N ASP A 187 -10.35 15.51 9.77
CA ASP A 187 -10.40 16.98 9.92
C ASP A 187 -11.16 17.66 8.77
N SER A 188 -11.59 16.90 7.76
CA SER A 188 -12.31 17.44 6.61
C SER A 188 -13.80 17.60 6.87
N ARG A 189 -14.34 18.74 6.41
CA ARG A 189 -15.78 19.05 6.48
C ARG A 189 -16.61 18.39 5.38
N ILE A 190 -15.96 17.65 4.48
CA ILE A 190 -16.52 17.08 3.28
C ILE A 190 -16.67 15.56 3.50
N VAL A 191 -17.83 15.01 3.14
CA VAL A 191 -18.02 13.56 3.14
C VAL A 191 -17.25 12.97 1.96
N ILE A 192 -16.35 12.02 2.24
CA ILE A 192 -15.52 11.38 1.22
C ILE A 192 -16.23 10.14 0.71
N THR A 193 -16.65 10.17 -0.55
CA THR A 193 -17.32 9.05 -1.23
C THR A 193 -16.47 8.40 -2.31
N SER A 194 -15.32 8.99 -2.65
CA SER A 194 -14.37 8.45 -3.61
C SER A 194 -12.94 8.91 -3.32
N GLY A 195 -11.96 8.13 -3.77
CA GLY A 195 -10.55 8.46 -3.74
C GLY A 195 -10.21 9.70 -4.58
N ALA A 196 -10.92 9.92 -5.69
CA ALA A 196 -10.77 11.14 -6.49
C ALA A 196 -11.11 12.41 -5.70
N GLN A 197 -12.16 12.35 -4.87
CA GLN A 197 -12.53 13.43 -3.95
C GLN A 197 -11.50 13.57 -2.83
N ALA A 198 -11.08 12.45 -2.24
CA ALA A 198 -10.07 12.45 -1.18
C ALA A 198 -8.74 13.08 -1.65
N LYS A 199 -8.36 12.89 -2.91
CA LYS A 199 -7.14 13.44 -3.52
C LYS A 199 -7.07 14.97 -3.51
N GLN A 200 -8.19 15.66 -3.29
CA GLN A 200 -8.20 17.12 -3.13
C GLN A 200 -7.61 17.58 -1.79
N LEU A 201 -7.42 16.66 -0.85
CA LEU A 201 -6.83 16.93 0.47
C LEU A 201 -5.28 16.88 0.41
N ASP A 202 -4.62 17.77 1.16
CA ASP A 202 -3.16 18.01 1.09
C ASP A 202 -2.29 16.77 1.33
N ARG A 203 -2.77 15.82 2.15
CA ARG A 203 -2.04 14.62 2.55
C ARG A 203 -2.50 13.34 1.86
N VAL A 204 -3.35 13.46 0.84
CA VAL A 204 -3.87 12.33 0.08
C VAL A 204 -3.23 12.29 -1.31
N GLY A 205 -2.16 11.50 -1.43
CA GLY A 205 -1.51 11.25 -2.71
C GLY A 205 -2.27 10.23 -3.58
N PRO A 206 -1.90 10.07 -4.87
CA PRO A 206 -2.57 9.15 -5.79
C PRO A 206 -2.67 7.71 -5.28
N GLY A 207 -1.60 7.18 -4.66
CA GLY A 207 -1.63 5.82 -4.11
C GLY A 207 -2.55 5.66 -2.90
N VAL A 208 -2.72 6.72 -2.11
CA VAL A 208 -3.67 6.71 -0.99
C VAL A 208 -5.11 6.84 -1.51
N ALA A 209 -5.34 7.69 -2.51
CA ALA A 209 -6.63 7.81 -3.18
C ALA A 209 -7.11 6.47 -3.74
N THR A 210 -6.25 5.72 -4.46
CA THR A 210 -6.59 4.38 -4.95
C THR A 210 -6.93 3.41 -3.82
N LYS A 211 -6.22 3.47 -2.68
CA LYS A 211 -6.54 2.65 -1.52
C LYS A 211 -7.84 3.06 -0.83
N ILE A 212 -8.19 4.34 -0.85
CA ILE A 212 -9.49 4.82 -0.38
C ILE A 212 -10.61 4.27 -1.26
N ASP A 213 -10.47 4.33 -2.59
CA ASP A 213 -11.43 3.70 -3.50
C ASP A 213 -11.57 2.20 -3.23
N GLN A 214 -10.46 1.51 -2.99
CA GLN A 214 -10.50 0.09 -2.64
C GLN A 214 -11.20 -0.17 -1.30
N LEU A 215 -10.92 0.62 -0.26
CA LEU A 215 -11.57 0.50 1.04
C LEU A 215 -13.08 0.78 0.96
N LEU A 216 -13.50 1.74 0.14
CA LEU A 216 -14.91 2.07 -0.04
C LEU A 216 -15.68 1.00 -0.83
N ASN A 217 -15.04 0.35 -1.81
CA ASN A 217 -15.70 -0.63 -2.68
C ASN A 217 -15.56 -2.08 -2.20
N GLU A 218 -14.38 -2.46 -1.72
CA GLU A 218 -14.01 -3.85 -1.39
C GLU A 218 -13.82 -4.05 0.12
N GLY A 219 -13.57 -2.98 0.87
CA GLY A 219 -13.33 -3.02 2.31
C GLY A 219 -11.90 -3.35 2.72
N LEU A 220 -11.69 -3.41 4.04
CA LEU A 220 -10.37 -3.63 4.64
C LEU A 220 -9.75 -5.00 4.31
N ALA A 221 -10.56 -6.04 4.22
CA ALA A 221 -10.08 -7.41 3.97
C ALA A 221 -9.37 -7.53 2.61
N ALA A 222 -9.97 -7.00 1.55
CA ALA A 222 -9.35 -6.99 0.23
C ALA A 222 -8.07 -6.16 0.22
N ALA A 223 -8.08 -4.99 0.87
CA ALA A 223 -6.91 -4.13 0.96
C ALA A 223 -5.72 -4.77 1.69
N LEU A 224 -5.97 -5.70 2.63
CA LEU A 224 -4.96 -6.46 3.37
C LEU A 224 -4.47 -7.70 2.61
N SER A 225 -5.33 -8.36 1.82
CA SER A 225 -4.98 -9.58 1.06
C SER A 225 -3.79 -9.39 0.10
N GLU A 226 -3.54 -8.17 -0.36
CA GLU A 226 -2.36 -7.83 -1.18
C GLU A 226 -1.03 -8.10 -0.48
N TYR A 227 -1.03 -8.21 0.85
CA TYR A 227 0.17 -8.43 1.66
C TYR A 227 0.27 -9.85 2.22
N ASP A 228 -0.83 -10.62 2.22
CA ASP A 228 -0.82 -12.02 2.67
C ASP A 228 -0.03 -12.93 1.69
N GLY A 229 0.06 -12.53 0.41
CA GLY A 229 0.81 -13.28 -0.61
C GLY A 229 2.34 -13.23 -0.47
N ASP A 230 2.88 -12.29 0.31
CA ASP A 230 4.33 -12.06 0.45
C ASP A 230 4.91 -12.67 1.76
N GLY A 231 4.09 -13.38 2.54
CA GLY A 231 4.43 -13.92 3.87
C GLY A 231 5.23 -15.23 3.89
N GLU A 232 5.48 -15.88 2.76
CA GLU A 232 6.28 -17.12 2.65
C GLU A 232 7.79 -16.82 2.61
N ALA A 233 8.26 -16.04 3.57
CA ALA A 233 9.68 -15.84 3.85
C ALA A 233 9.89 -15.69 5.36
N LEU A 234 9.40 -16.68 6.12
CA LEU A 234 9.87 -16.87 7.49
C LEU A 234 11.37 -17.19 7.43
N PRO A 235 12.25 -16.46 8.14
CA PRO A 235 13.63 -16.89 8.27
C PRO A 235 13.65 -18.20 9.05
N VAL A 236 13.93 -19.31 8.37
CA VAL A 236 14.28 -20.58 8.99
C VAL A 236 15.56 -20.34 9.77
N THR A 237 15.43 -20.15 11.08
CA THR A 237 16.56 -20.25 12.00
C THR A 237 17.05 -21.68 11.99
N LYS A 238 18.25 -21.91 11.46
CA LYS A 238 19.09 -23.07 11.74
C LYS A 238 20.40 -22.59 12.34
#